data_AF-A0A1Q3DET4-F1
#
_entry.id   AF-A0A1Q3DET4-F1
#
_cell.length_a   1.000
_cell.length_b   1.000
_cell.length_c   1.000
_cell.angle_alpha   90.00
_cell.angle_beta   90.00
_cell.angle_gamma   90.00
#
_symmetry.space_group_name_H-M   'P 1'
#
loop_
_entity.id
_entity.type
_entity.pdbx_description
1 polymer ?
#
loop_
_entity_poly.entity_id
_entity_poly.type
_entity_poly.pdbx_seq_one_letter_code
_entity_poly.pdbx_strand_id
1 'polypeptide(L)'
;FSLYKASYLVLMKEFYARILSSSLLGLSTTVKGKSIDFDLDELHTILKVPNLGAKGWNHRNWVTSDGFDKFDCVRTLFGENADHIQRMYTRNLPLHYRFLHRAVCTHILPKAGGFDEVTHMEVFTMYHFITSRPINVPFLIIKYMHSIHDRENARLVYSN
;
A
#
# COMPACT_ATOMS: atom_id res chain seq x y z
N PHE A 1 -34.63 -11.93 3.84
CA PHE A 1 -33.67 -10.82 3.77
C PHE A 1 -34.25 -9.63 4.53
N SER A 2 -33.61 -9.17 5.62
CA SER A 2 -34.12 -8.06 6.45
C SER A 2 -33.40 -6.76 6.09
N LEU A 3 -34.18 -5.73 5.76
CA LEU A 3 -33.74 -4.38 5.34
C LEU A 3 -33.14 -3.53 6.48
N TYR A 4 -33.00 -4.07 7.70
CA TYR A 4 -32.52 -3.32 8.87
C TYR A 4 -31.12 -3.72 9.37
N LYS A 5 -30.47 -4.70 8.74
CA LYS A 5 -29.12 -5.11 9.14
C LYS A 5 -28.12 -4.45 8.19
N ALA A 6 -27.27 -3.55 8.72
CA ALA A 6 -26.16 -3.02 7.92
C ALA A 6 -25.42 -4.20 7.29
N SER A 7 -25.42 -4.23 5.97
CA SER A 7 -24.72 -5.27 5.24
C SER A 7 -23.22 -5.10 5.47
N TYR A 8 -22.46 -6.19 5.36
CA TYR A 8 -21.00 -6.17 5.45
C TYR A 8 -20.39 -5.06 4.56
N LEU A 9 -20.93 -4.88 3.36
CA LEU A 9 -20.51 -3.82 2.44
C LEU A 9 -20.69 -2.40 3.02
N VAL A 10 -21.79 -2.13 3.72
CA VAL A 10 -22.02 -0.82 4.35
C VAL A 10 -21.03 -0.59 5.48
N LEU A 11 -20.76 -1.61 6.30
CA LEU A 11 -19.78 -1.53 7.39
C LEU A 11 -18.36 -1.32 6.85
N MET A 12 -17.98 -2.01 5.78
CA MET A 12 -16.65 -1.83 5.15
C MET A 12 -16.50 -0.43 4.56
N LYS A 13 -17.53 0.10 3.90
CA LYS A 13 -17.50 1.49 3.40
C LYS A 13 -17.34 2.49 4.54
N GLU A 14 -18.10 2.31 5.62
CA GLU A 14 -18.02 3.19 6.79
C GLU A 14 -16.64 3.10 7.47
N PHE A 15 -16.07 1.88 7.55
CA PHE A 15 -14.73 1.63 8.07
C PHE A 15 -13.68 2.45 7.31
N TYR A 16 -13.64 2.35 5.98
CA TYR A 16 -12.64 3.04 5.17
C TYR A 16 -12.87 4.56 5.09
N ALA A 17 -14.13 5.02 5.04
CA ALA A 17 -14.46 6.44 4.92
C ALA A 17 -14.12 7.25 6.18
N ARG A 18 -13.95 6.60 7.34
CA ARG A 18 -13.71 7.24 8.64
C ARG A 18 -12.39 6.86 9.27
N ILE A 19 -11.45 6.36 8.47
CA ILE A 19 -10.08 6.15 8.94
C ILE A 19 -9.48 7.50 9.29
N LEU A 20 -9.00 7.60 10.51
CA LEU A 20 -8.27 8.72 11.05
C LEU A 20 -6.87 8.25 11.43
N SER A 21 -5.92 9.17 11.29
CA SER A 21 -4.58 8.96 11.81
C SER A 21 -4.60 9.07 13.33
N SER A 22 -4.39 7.96 14.03
CA SER A 22 -4.21 7.97 15.49
C SER A 22 -2.74 8.21 15.87
N SER A 23 -1.81 7.68 15.06
CA SER A 23 -0.37 7.94 15.17
C SER A 23 0.35 7.62 13.86
N LEU A 24 1.67 7.84 13.80
CA LEU A 24 2.49 7.50 12.63
C LEU A 24 2.41 6.01 12.22
N LEU A 25 2.08 5.12 13.16
CA LEU A 25 2.06 3.67 13.01
C LEU A 25 0.72 3.04 13.43
N GLY A 26 -0.29 3.87 13.68
CA GLY A 26 -1.62 3.42 14.10
C GLY A 26 -2.71 4.14 13.34
N LEU A 27 -3.86 3.48 13.25
CA LEU A 27 -5.08 4.00 12.66
C LEU A 27 -6.22 3.86 13.66
N SER A 28 -7.18 4.77 13.55
CA SER A 28 -8.45 4.67 14.25
C SER A 28 -9.58 4.83 13.24
N THR A 29 -10.71 4.19 13.48
CA THR A 29 -11.92 4.38 12.66
C THR A 29 -13.17 4.19 13.51
N THR A 30 -14.26 4.84 13.12
CA THR A 30 -15.53 4.77 13.84
C THR A 30 -16.62 4.16 12.96
N VAL A 31 -17.03 2.94 13.29
CA VAL A 31 -18.09 2.21 12.58
C VAL A 31 -19.29 2.08 13.51
N LYS A 32 -20.46 2.61 13.11
CA LYS A 32 -21.68 2.64 13.95
C LYS A 32 -21.46 3.20 15.36
N GLY A 33 -20.66 4.25 15.49
CA GLY A 33 -20.35 4.88 16.78
C GLY A 33 -19.42 4.08 17.70
N LYS A 34 -18.85 2.96 17.22
CA LYS A 34 -17.80 2.22 17.93
C LYS A 34 -16.45 2.57 17.33
N SER A 35 -15.54 3.06 18.16
CA SER A 35 -14.14 3.25 17.77
C SER A 35 -13.46 1.89 17.65
N ILE A 36 -12.67 1.74 16.59
CA ILE A 36 -11.79 0.60 16.35
C ILE A 36 -10.41 1.20 16.12
N ASP A 37 -9.52 0.92 17.06
CA ASP A 37 -8.12 1.35 16.99
C ASP A 37 -7.26 0.12 16.71
N PHE A 38 -6.26 0.30 15.86
CA PHE A 38 -5.28 -0.74 15.57
C PHE A 38 -3.96 -0.11 15.13
N ASP A 39 -2.87 -0.71 15.60
CA ASP A 39 -1.51 -0.39 15.24
C ASP A 39 -0.87 -1.53 14.44
N LEU A 40 0.45 -1.49 14.28
CA LEU A 40 1.18 -2.53 13.56
C LEU A 40 1.08 -3.89 14.22
N ASP A 41 1.05 -3.93 15.56
CA ASP A 41 1.01 -5.15 16.37
C ASP A 41 -0.34 -5.85 16.25
N GLU A 42 -1.43 -5.09 16.35
CA GLU A 42 -2.76 -5.64 16.06
C GLU A 42 -2.92 -6.05 14.60
N LEU A 43 -2.47 -5.21 13.66
CA LEU A 43 -2.66 -5.48 12.23
C LEU A 43 -1.90 -6.72 11.76
N HIS A 44 -0.65 -6.91 12.20
CA HIS A 44 0.11 -8.10 11.83
C HIS A 44 -0.53 -9.37 12.41
N THR A 45 -1.12 -9.28 13.61
CA THR A 45 -1.81 -10.39 14.27
C THR A 45 -3.07 -10.78 13.51
N ILE A 46 -3.86 -9.79 13.07
CA ILE A 46 -5.06 -10.00 12.25
C ILE A 46 -4.71 -10.64 10.90
N LEU A 47 -3.69 -10.11 10.23
CA LEU A 47 -3.27 -10.56 8.90
C LEU A 47 -2.45 -11.85 8.94
N LYS A 48 -1.95 -12.25 10.11
CA LYS A 48 -1.03 -13.38 10.31
C LYS A 48 0.23 -13.26 9.42
N VAL A 49 0.80 -12.06 9.37
CA VAL A 49 2.04 -11.76 8.64
C VAL A 49 3.12 -11.23 9.59
N PRO A 50 4.41 -11.31 9.24
CA PRO A 50 5.46 -10.75 10.09
C PRO A 50 5.42 -9.22 10.19
N ASN A 51 5.60 -8.68 11.40
CA ASN A 51 5.88 -7.25 11.65
C ASN A 51 7.39 -6.97 11.65
N LEU A 52 8.09 -7.43 10.62
CA LEU A 52 9.56 -7.40 10.52
C LEU A 52 10.00 -6.94 9.13
N GLY A 53 11.28 -6.57 8.99
CA GLY A 53 11.87 -6.18 7.71
C GLY A 53 11.80 -4.69 7.41
N ALA A 54 12.10 -4.33 6.16
CA ALA A 54 12.24 -2.94 5.73
C ALA A 54 10.94 -2.14 5.91
N LYS A 55 11.05 -0.96 6.53
CA LYS A 55 9.96 0.01 6.76
C LYS A 55 10.14 1.25 5.88
N GLY A 56 10.22 1.02 4.58
CA GLY A 56 10.37 2.08 3.58
C GLY A 56 9.05 2.71 3.18
N TRP A 57 8.96 4.04 3.14
CA TRP A 57 7.81 4.74 2.58
C TRP A 57 8.21 6.07 1.93
N ASN A 58 7.81 6.27 0.68
CA ASN A 58 7.90 7.57 0.03
C ASN A 58 6.81 7.68 -1.04
N HIS A 59 6.01 8.74 -0.99
CA HIS A 59 4.91 8.89 -1.95
C HIS A 59 5.39 9.41 -3.31
N ARG A 60 6.44 10.25 -3.35
CA ARG A 60 6.85 11.02 -4.55
C ARG A 60 8.02 10.38 -5.25
N ASN A 61 8.98 9.94 -4.46
CA ASN A 61 10.30 9.54 -4.90
C ASN A 61 10.59 8.12 -4.45
N TRP A 62 11.80 7.66 -4.74
CA TRP A 62 12.29 6.39 -4.21
C TRP A 62 12.36 6.41 -2.69
N VAL A 63 12.17 5.24 -2.09
CA VAL A 63 12.49 5.00 -0.69
C VAL A 63 13.99 5.19 -0.48
N THR A 64 14.35 5.92 0.56
CA THR A 64 15.73 6.03 1.05
C THR A 64 15.82 5.22 2.33
N SER A 65 16.26 3.96 2.22
CA SER A 65 16.51 3.09 3.37
C SER A 65 17.85 2.39 3.21
N ASP A 66 18.53 2.14 4.32
CA ASP A 66 19.78 1.39 4.32
C ASP A 66 19.59 0.02 3.65
N GLY A 67 20.48 -0.31 2.71
CA GLY A 67 20.44 -1.57 1.98
C GLY A 67 19.44 -1.66 0.82
N PHE A 68 18.72 -0.57 0.49
CA PHE A 68 17.89 -0.51 -0.72
C PHE A 68 18.63 0.18 -1.87
N ASP A 69 18.88 -0.57 -2.94
CA ASP A 69 19.44 -0.05 -4.19
C ASP A 69 18.34 0.02 -5.27
N LYS A 70 17.96 1.25 -5.64
CA LYS A 70 16.94 1.50 -6.68
C LYS A 70 17.34 0.99 -8.06
N PHE A 71 18.64 0.98 -8.39
CA PHE A 71 19.11 0.53 -9.71
C PHE A 71 19.08 -0.99 -9.81
N ASP A 72 19.54 -1.68 -8.76
CA ASP A 72 19.40 -3.13 -8.64
C ASP A 72 17.93 -3.57 -8.68
N CYS A 73 17.07 -2.80 -7.99
CA CYS A 73 15.64 -3.01 -7.98
C CYS A 73 15.00 -2.94 -9.38
N VAL A 74 15.28 -1.86 -10.13
CA VAL A 74 14.77 -1.72 -11.51
C VAL A 74 15.31 -2.83 -12.42
N ARG A 75 16.60 -3.16 -12.33
CA ARG A 75 17.20 -4.23 -13.14
C ARG A 75 16.60 -5.60 -12.85
N THR A 76 16.34 -5.90 -11.58
CA THR A 76 15.72 -7.16 -11.15
C THR A 76 14.32 -7.34 -11.74
N LEU A 77 13.52 -6.26 -11.80
CA LEU A 77 12.13 -6.34 -12.27
C LEU A 77 11.98 -6.20 -13.80
N PHE A 78 12.80 -5.35 -14.43
CA PHE A 78 12.64 -4.94 -15.83
C PHE A 78 13.78 -5.39 -16.75
N GLY A 79 14.84 -5.99 -16.20
CA GLY A 79 16.02 -6.47 -16.92
C GLY A 79 17.23 -5.53 -16.81
N GLU A 80 18.43 -6.08 -17.06
CA GLU A 80 19.73 -5.38 -16.89
C GLU A 80 19.85 -4.05 -17.65
N ASN A 81 19.20 -3.94 -18.81
CA ASN A 81 19.28 -2.76 -19.68
C ASN A 81 18.17 -1.73 -19.41
N ALA A 82 17.39 -1.89 -18.34
CA ALA A 82 16.28 -1.00 -18.04
C ALA A 82 16.76 0.39 -17.58
N ASP A 83 16.16 1.44 -18.13
CA ASP A 83 16.39 2.81 -17.70
C ASP A 83 15.64 3.10 -16.38
N HIS A 84 16.39 3.46 -15.35
CA HIS A 84 15.92 3.73 -13.99
C HIS A 84 15.32 5.13 -13.80
N ILE A 85 15.43 6.00 -14.80
CA ILE A 85 14.86 7.37 -14.80
C ILE A 85 13.47 7.37 -15.44
N GLN A 86 13.17 6.39 -16.29
CA GLN A 86 11.93 6.34 -17.05
C GLN A 86 10.74 5.84 -16.24
N ARG A 87 9.54 6.22 -16.68
CA ARG A 87 8.28 5.67 -16.16
C ARG A 87 8.25 4.15 -16.36
N MET A 88 7.89 3.45 -15.31
CA MET A 88 7.81 1.99 -15.30
C MET A 88 6.40 1.55 -15.67
N TYR A 89 6.29 0.62 -16.61
CA TYR A 89 5.01 0.13 -17.11
C TYR A 89 4.88 -1.39 -16.94
N THR A 90 3.68 -1.85 -16.60
CA THR A 90 3.37 -3.27 -16.39
C THR A 90 3.60 -4.11 -17.64
N ARG A 91 3.44 -3.53 -18.83
CA ARG A 91 3.76 -4.20 -20.11
C ARG A 91 5.25 -4.55 -20.25
N ASN A 92 6.13 -3.87 -19.51
CA ASN A 92 7.57 -4.15 -19.52
C ASN A 92 7.96 -5.20 -18.47
N LEU A 93 7.04 -5.61 -17.58
CA LEU A 93 7.30 -6.68 -16.62
C LEU A 93 7.18 -8.06 -17.29
N PRO A 94 8.03 -9.03 -16.89
CA PRO A 94 7.80 -10.45 -17.12
C PRO A 94 6.40 -10.89 -16.66
N LEU A 95 5.82 -11.88 -17.35
CA LEU A 95 4.42 -12.28 -17.14
C LEU A 95 4.11 -12.63 -15.67
N HIS A 96 5.00 -13.37 -15.00
CA HIS A 96 4.82 -13.76 -13.61
C HIS A 96 4.90 -12.57 -12.63
N TYR A 97 5.70 -11.54 -12.95
CA TYR A 97 5.73 -10.30 -12.17
C TYR A 97 4.48 -9.44 -12.38
N ARG A 98 3.78 -9.56 -13.51
CA ARG A 98 2.48 -8.87 -13.68
C ARG A 98 1.42 -9.40 -12.73
N PHE A 99 1.42 -10.71 -12.45
CA PHE A 99 0.54 -11.29 -11.44
C PHE A 99 0.88 -10.76 -10.04
N LEU A 100 2.16 -10.72 -9.70
CA LEU A 100 2.62 -10.16 -8.42
C LEU A 100 2.25 -8.67 -8.29
N HIS A 101 2.46 -7.88 -9.34
CA HIS A 101 2.05 -6.48 -9.39
C HIS A 101 0.57 -6.32 -9.10
N ARG A 102 -0.28 -7.15 -9.72
CA ARG A 102 -1.71 -7.14 -9.48
C ARG A 102 -2.04 -7.40 -8.01
N ALA A 103 -1.45 -8.44 -7.41
CA ALA A 103 -1.66 -8.78 -6.00
C ALA A 103 -1.22 -7.64 -5.06
N VAL A 104 -0.07 -7.01 -5.33
CA VAL A 104 0.41 -5.85 -4.57
C VAL A 104 -0.59 -4.69 -4.67
N CYS A 105 -1.03 -4.36 -5.88
CA CYS A 105 -1.95 -3.26 -6.15
C CYS A 105 -3.41 -3.54 -5.74
N THR A 106 -3.77 -4.76 -5.36
CA THR A 106 -5.11 -5.07 -4.84
C THR A 106 -5.14 -5.23 -3.33
N HIS A 107 -4.06 -5.68 -2.71
CA HIS A 107 -4.07 -6.08 -1.30
C HIS A 107 -3.15 -5.24 -0.39
N ILE A 108 -2.08 -4.65 -0.91
CA ILE A 108 -1.09 -3.93 -0.10
C ILE A 108 -1.11 -2.43 -0.40
N LEU A 109 -1.09 -2.08 -1.69
CA LEU A 109 -1.20 -0.72 -2.19
C LEU A 109 -2.44 -0.57 -3.11
N PRO A 110 -3.68 -0.74 -2.59
CA PRO A 110 -4.92 -0.73 -3.39
C PRO A 110 -5.11 0.45 -4.35
N LYS A 111 -4.93 0.24 -5.66
CA LYS A 111 -5.20 1.27 -6.69
C LYS A 111 -6.64 1.22 -7.22
N ALA A 112 -7.28 2.39 -7.34
CA ALA A 112 -8.61 2.54 -7.95
C ALA A 112 -8.58 2.80 -9.48
N GLY A 113 -7.40 3.05 -10.06
CA GLY A 113 -7.21 3.40 -11.48
C GLY A 113 -6.57 2.30 -12.32
N GLY A 114 -6.01 2.69 -13.47
CA GLY A 114 -5.32 1.79 -14.39
C GLY A 114 -4.10 1.10 -13.76
N PHE A 115 -3.83 -0.12 -14.21
CA PHE A 115 -2.71 -0.95 -13.76
C PHE A 115 -1.52 -0.88 -14.72
N ASP A 116 -1.52 0.08 -15.64
CA ASP A 116 -0.49 0.20 -16.67
C ASP A 116 0.82 0.77 -16.13
N GLU A 117 0.75 1.73 -15.21
CA GLU A 117 1.92 2.36 -14.58
C GLU A 117 2.24 1.67 -13.25
N VAL A 118 3.53 1.42 -13.02
CA VAL A 118 4.08 0.82 -11.80
C VAL A 118 4.79 1.91 -11.00
N THR A 119 4.37 2.14 -9.76
CA THR A 119 4.96 3.20 -8.92
C THR A 119 6.27 2.75 -8.27
N HIS A 120 7.08 3.70 -7.77
CA HIS A 120 8.28 3.38 -6.98
C HIS A 120 7.98 2.50 -5.76
N MET A 121 6.85 2.73 -5.07
CA MET A 121 6.46 1.92 -3.91
C MET A 121 6.03 0.51 -4.31
N GLU A 122 5.40 0.34 -5.47
CA GLU A 122 5.03 -0.98 -5.99
C GLU A 122 6.26 -1.77 -6.38
N VAL A 123 7.19 -1.15 -7.11
CA VAL A 123 8.46 -1.75 -7.50
C VAL A 123 9.29 -2.11 -6.26
N PHE A 124 9.38 -1.21 -5.27
CA PHE A 124 10.01 -1.48 -3.98
C PHE A 124 9.40 -2.70 -3.28
N THR A 125 8.08 -2.79 -3.23
CA THR A 125 7.37 -3.90 -2.57
C THR A 125 7.60 -5.22 -3.31
N MET A 126 7.43 -5.20 -4.63
CA MET A 126 7.66 -6.37 -5.49
C MET A 126 9.11 -6.85 -5.41
N TYR A 127 10.09 -5.95 -5.41
CA TYR A 127 11.51 -6.30 -5.31
C TYR A 127 11.81 -7.09 -4.04
N HIS A 128 11.24 -6.70 -2.89
CA HIS A 128 11.42 -7.46 -1.66
C HIS A 128 10.82 -8.86 -1.73
N PHE A 129 9.64 -9.00 -2.35
CA PHE A 129 9.04 -10.32 -2.57
C PHE A 129 9.84 -11.19 -3.54
N ILE A 130 10.31 -10.62 -4.64
CA ILE A 130 11.09 -11.33 -5.67
C ILE A 130 12.44 -11.79 -5.10
N THR A 131 13.12 -10.91 -4.36
CA THR A 131 14.43 -11.21 -3.78
C THR A 131 14.36 -11.92 -2.42
N SER A 132 13.15 -12.24 -1.95
CA SER A 132 12.91 -12.83 -0.63
C SER A 132 13.51 -12.02 0.53
N ARG A 133 13.64 -10.70 0.36
CA ARG A 133 14.11 -9.78 1.42
C ARG A 133 12.94 -9.43 2.35
N PRO A 134 13.13 -9.45 3.67
CA PRO A 134 12.07 -9.12 4.61
C PRO A 134 11.52 -7.70 4.39
N ILE A 135 10.21 -7.57 4.25
CA ILE A 135 9.49 -6.30 4.15
C ILE A 135 8.31 -6.29 5.10
N ASN A 136 8.08 -5.14 5.73
CA ASN A 136 7.00 -4.99 6.70
C ASN A 136 5.69 -4.61 5.98
N VAL A 137 4.92 -5.62 5.57
CA VAL A 137 3.64 -5.43 4.87
C VAL A 137 2.60 -4.66 5.71
N PRO A 138 2.40 -4.94 7.03
CA PRO A 138 1.51 -4.14 7.87
C PRO A 138 1.85 -2.65 7.85
N PHE A 139 3.15 -2.31 7.91
CA PHE A 139 3.62 -0.93 7.82
C PHE A 139 3.25 -0.27 6.50
N LEU A 140 3.42 -0.98 5.38
CA LEU A 140 3.03 -0.45 4.07
C LEU A 140 1.53 -0.17 3.99
N ILE A 141 0.70 -1.08 4.52
CA ILE A 141 -0.76 -0.92 4.53
C ILE A 141 -1.15 0.33 5.33
N ILE A 142 -0.62 0.48 6.56
CA ILE A 142 -0.92 1.65 7.40
C ILE A 142 -0.47 2.94 6.72
N LYS A 143 0.75 2.99 6.19
CA LYS A 143 1.25 4.18 5.49
C LYS A 143 0.46 4.50 4.22
N TYR A 144 0.01 3.48 3.49
CA TYR A 144 -0.85 3.65 2.33
C TYR A 144 -2.18 4.31 2.72
N MET A 145 -2.83 3.79 3.76
CA MET A 145 -4.10 4.32 4.27
C MET A 145 -3.97 5.78 4.73
N HIS A 146 -2.91 6.11 5.49
CA HIS A 146 -2.59 7.51 5.84
C HIS A 146 -2.46 8.39 4.60
N SER A 147 -1.72 7.93 3.58
CA SER A 147 -1.45 8.74 2.39
C SER A 147 -2.67 9.02 1.53
N ILE A 148 -3.65 8.10 1.50
CA ILE A 148 -4.93 8.35 0.81
C ILE A 148 -5.75 9.37 1.59
N HIS A 149 -5.85 9.18 2.91
CA HIS A 149 -6.62 10.09 3.75
C HIS A 149 -6.14 11.54 3.62
N ASP A 150 -4.82 11.76 3.66
CA ASP A 150 -4.23 13.08 3.46
C ASP A 150 -4.58 13.67 2.08
N ARG A 151 -4.64 12.85 1.03
CA ARG A 151 -5.00 13.31 -0.33
C ARG A 151 -6.48 13.62 -0.47
N GLU A 152 -7.36 12.82 0.12
CA GLU A 152 -8.80 13.09 0.10
C GLU A 152 -9.11 14.36 0.88
N ASN A 153 -8.53 14.53 2.07
CA ASN A 153 -8.65 15.77 2.84
C ASN A 153 -8.07 16.97 2.07
N ALA A 154 -6.90 16.84 1.45
CA ALA A 154 -6.31 17.91 0.65
C ALA A 154 -7.18 18.28 -0.56
N ARG A 155 -7.85 17.32 -1.21
CA ARG A 155 -8.78 17.58 -2.31
C ARG A 155 -10.05 18.31 -1.86
N LEU A 156 -10.52 18.04 -0.64
CA LEU A 156 -11.68 18.71 -0.06
C LEU A 156 -11.38 20.16 0.36
N VAL A 157 -10.15 20.46 0.78
CA VAL A 157 -9.74 21.81 1.21
C VAL A 157 -9.68 22.83 0.05
N TYR A 158 -9.60 22.37 -1.20
CA TYR A 158 -9.62 23.25 -2.40
C TYR A 158 -10.98 23.29 -3.13
N SER A 159 -12.05 22.81 -2.49
CA SER A 159 -13.43 22.94 -3.01
C SER A 159 -14.19 23.99 -2.19
N ASN A 160 -13.81 25.25 -2.32
CA ASN A 160 -14.60 26.43 -1.93
C ASN A 160 -14.77 27.33 -3.13
#